data_AF-A0A1I2B2Q3-F1
#
_entry.id   AF-A0A1I2B2Q3-F1
#
_cell.length_a   1.000
_cell.length_b   1.000
_cell.length_c   1.000
_cell.angle_alpha   90.00
_cell.angle_beta   90.00
_cell.angle_gamma   90.00
#
_symmetry.space_group_name_H-M   'P 1'
#
loop_
_entity.id
_entity.type
_entity.pdbx_description
1 polymer ?
#
loop_
_entity_poly.entity_id
_entity_poly.type
_entity_poly.pdbx_seq_one_letter_code
_entity_poly.pdbx_strand_id
1 'polypeptide(L)'
;MSKFTLIGESQGEICMQTEFMKQAYGLVYEIENCLRRYIEQTMQKEYGVGWFIEGPLVMKYKPYNKNYNTFHFHELVSMLRGYPCFVETTDTIYYELTQTVEIRNKVAHSQDISDKEMVLLQRVHKMVMEQVLLKLST
;
A
#
# COMPACT_ATOMS: atom_id res chain seq x y z
N MET A 1 42.67 25.21 -5.66
CA MET A 1 41.94 24.05 -5.11
C MET A 1 40.45 24.33 -5.16
N SER A 2 39.63 23.28 -5.31
CA SER A 2 38.20 23.24 -4.97
C SER A 2 37.16 23.78 -5.98
N LYS A 3 37.09 23.16 -7.16
CA LYS A 3 35.82 23.00 -7.91
C LYS A 3 35.39 21.52 -8.02
N PHE A 4 36.35 20.60 -7.95
CA PHE A 4 36.10 19.15 -8.02
C PHE A 4 35.52 18.56 -6.72
N THR A 5 35.84 19.11 -5.56
CA THR A 5 35.35 18.60 -4.27
C THR A 5 33.84 18.80 -4.09
N LEU A 6 33.31 19.95 -4.51
CA LEU A 6 31.88 20.29 -4.40
C LEU A 6 30.97 19.43 -5.30
N ILE A 7 31.47 18.97 -6.45
CA ILE A 7 30.69 18.12 -7.37
C ILE A 7 30.57 16.69 -6.82
N GLY A 8 31.62 16.18 -6.16
CA GLY A 8 31.61 14.85 -5.56
C GLY A 8 30.66 14.70 -4.36
N GLU A 9 30.58 15.72 -3.51
CA GLU A 9 29.66 15.74 -2.36
C GLU A 9 28.19 15.82 -2.80
N SER A 10 27.89 16.71 -3.77
CA SER A 10 26.54 16.83 -4.34
C SER A 10 26.09 15.58 -5.10
N GLN A 11 26.98 14.91 -5.85
CA GLN A 11 26.65 13.65 -6.50
C GLN A 11 26.41 12.51 -5.51
N GLY A 12 27.15 12.47 -4.40
CA GLY A 12 26.94 11.52 -3.31
C GLY A 12 25.56 11.67 -2.66
N GLU A 13 25.16 12.90 -2.34
CA GLU A 13 23.84 13.21 -1.77
C GLU A 13 22.69 12.87 -2.73
N ILE A 14 22.81 13.20 -4.02
CA ILE A 14 21.80 12.85 -5.03
C ILE A 14 21.64 11.33 -5.16
N CYS A 15 22.74 10.58 -5.14
CA CYS A 15 22.73 9.12 -5.19
C CYS A 15 22.02 8.52 -3.97
N MET A 16 22.35 9.03 -2.76
CA MET A 16 21.71 8.60 -1.51
C MET A 16 20.20 8.90 -1.49
N GLN A 17 19.80 10.09 -1.92
CA GLN A 17 18.38 10.46 -2.02
C GLN A 17 17.63 9.58 -3.03
N THR A 18 18.27 9.25 -4.15
CA THR A 18 17.69 8.37 -5.17
C THR A 18 17.46 6.97 -4.63
N GLU A 19 18.43 6.39 -3.93
CA GLU A 19 18.28 5.06 -3.31
C GLU A 19 17.21 5.07 -2.20
N PHE A 20 17.14 6.13 -1.42
CA PHE A 20 16.09 6.32 -0.42
C PHE A 20 14.69 6.32 -1.06
N MET A 21 14.48 7.10 -2.13
CA MET A 21 13.19 7.14 -2.82
C MET A 21 12.86 5.85 -3.56
N LYS A 22 13.86 5.13 -4.10
CA LYS A 22 13.67 3.79 -4.68
C LYS A 22 13.18 2.78 -3.64
N GLN A 23 13.75 2.81 -2.44
CA GLN A 23 13.29 1.96 -1.34
C GLN A 23 11.84 2.29 -0.97
N ALA A 24 11.48 3.57 -0.85
CA ALA A 24 10.12 3.99 -0.58
C ALA A 24 9.14 3.46 -1.66
N TYR A 25 9.50 3.58 -2.93
CA TYR A 25 8.72 3.04 -4.03
C TYR A 25 8.53 1.51 -3.92
N GLY A 26 9.61 0.78 -3.65
CA GLY A 26 9.55 -0.67 -3.44
C GLY A 26 8.59 -1.06 -2.33
N LEU A 27 8.69 -0.41 -1.17
CA LEU A 27 7.81 -0.67 -0.03
C LEU A 27 6.34 -0.39 -0.35
N VAL A 28 6.03 0.74 -0.98
CA VAL A 28 4.67 1.07 -1.43
C VAL A 28 4.14 0.01 -2.40
N TYR A 29 4.94 -0.33 -3.42
CA TYR A 29 4.55 -1.31 -4.42
C TYR A 29 4.22 -2.68 -3.80
N GLU A 30 5.03 -3.14 -2.86
CA GLU A 30 4.81 -4.41 -2.17
C GLU A 30 3.54 -4.37 -1.30
N ILE A 31 3.33 -3.30 -0.54
CA ILE A 31 2.09 -3.11 0.24
C ILE A 31 0.87 -3.16 -0.69
N GLU A 32 0.85 -2.36 -1.76
CA GLU A 32 -0.31 -2.29 -2.67
C GLU A 32 -0.65 -3.66 -3.26
N ASN A 33 0.36 -4.38 -3.75
CA ASN A 33 0.14 -5.68 -4.38
C ASN A 33 -0.25 -6.76 -3.38
N CYS A 34 0.30 -6.72 -2.17
CA CYS A 34 -0.09 -7.64 -1.10
C CYS A 34 -1.56 -7.44 -0.73
N LEU A 35 -1.98 -6.19 -0.51
CA LEU A 35 -3.38 -5.87 -0.24
C LEU A 35 -4.29 -6.29 -1.39
N ARG A 36 -3.90 -6.04 -2.65
CA ARG A 36 -4.71 -6.45 -3.81
C ARG A 36 -4.97 -7.95 -3.81
N ARG A 37 -3.93 -8.75 -3.64
CA ARG A 37 -4.05 -10.23 -3.64
C ARG A 37 -4.89 -10.70 -2.47
N TYR A 38 -4.69 -10.12 -1.28
CA TYR A 38 -5.45 -10.46 -0.10
C TYR A 38 -6.94 -10.17 -0.25
N ILE A 39 -7.28 -8.95 -0.66
CA ILE A 39 -8.67 -8.56 -0.89
C ILE A 39 -9.30 -9.48 -1.95
N GLU A 40 -8.62 -9.74 -3.07
CA GLU A 40 -9.15 -10.60 -4.12
C GLU A 40 -9.42 -12.02 -3.62
N GLN A 41 -8.44 -12.64 -2.95
CA GLN A 41 -8.59 -14.01 -2.44
C GLN A 41 -9.65 -14.11 -1.35
N THR A 42 -9.65 -13.19 -0.39
CA THR A 42 -10.64 -13.18 0.70
C THR A 42 -12.04 -12.93 0.17
N MET A 43 -12.22 -11.97 -0.73
CA MET A 43 -13.52 -11.70 -1.34
C MET A 43 -14.00 -12.87 -2.21
N GLN A 44 -13.10 -13.48 -2.98
CA GLN A 44 -13.43 -14.65 -3.80
C GLN A 44 -13.81 -15.86 -2.94
N LYS A 45 -13.16 -16.04 -1.79
CA LYS A 45 -13.49 -17.10 -0.84
C LYS A 45 -14.86 -16.88 -0.19
N GLU A 46 -15.17 -15.64 0.21
CA GLU A 46 -16.41 -15.31 0.91
C GLU A 46 -17.62 -15.21 -0.02
N TYR A 47 -17.45 -14.56 -1.19
CA TYR A 47 -18.55 -14.19 -2.08
C TYR A 47 -18.49 -14.87 -3.46
N GLY A 48 -17.48 -15.71 -3.73
CA GLY A 48 -17.32 -16.45 -4.98
C GLY A 48 -16.59 -15.71 -6.11
N VAL A 49 -16.43 -16.33 -7.28
CA VAL A 49 -15.70 -15.76 -8.43
C VAL A 49 -16.30 -14.43 -8.92
N GLY A 50 -17.60 -14.24 -8.74
CA GLY A 50 -18.33 -13.00 -9.06
C GLY A 50 -18.34 -11.96 -7.94
N TRP A 51 -17.48 -12.08 -6.93
CA TRP A 51 -17.50 -11.26 -5.70
C TRP A 51 -17.55 -9.75 -5.96
N PHE A 52 -16.98 -9.29 -7.07
CA PHE A 52 -16.93 -7.88 -7.44
C PHE A 52 -18.32 -7.27 -7.69
N ILE A 53 -19.30 -8.10 -8.07
CA ILE A 53 -20.71 -7.73 -8.23
C ILE A 53 -21.51 -8.18 -7.01
N GLU A 54 -21.35 -9.44 -6.61
CA GLU A 54 -22.15 -10.06 -5.55
C GLU A 54 -21.86 -9.47 -4.16
N GLY A 55 -20.58 -9.22 -3.83
CA GLY A 55 -20.16 -8.67 -2.55
C GLY A 55 -20.82 -7.32 -2.24
N PRO A 56 -20.72 -6.30 -3.12
CA PRO A 56 -21.46 -5.05 -2.97
C PRO A 56 -22.97 -5.25 -2.79
N LEU A 57 -23.61 -6.13 -3.56
CA LEU A 57 -25.05 -6.36 -3.49
C LEU A 57 -25.46 -6.95 -2.13
N VAL A 58 -24.72 -7.94 -1.62
CA VAL A 58 -24.93 -8.54 -0.29
C VAL A 58 -24.83 -7.48 0.81
N MET A 59 -23.85 -6.57 0.70
CA MET A 59 -23.64 -5.47 1.63
C MET A 59 -24.57 -4.26 1.40
N LYS A 60 -25.47 -4.32 0.41
CA LYS A 60 -26.34 -3.22 -0.02
C LYS A 60 -25.57 -1.96 -0.45
N TYR A 61 -24.34 -2.13 -0.92
CA TYR A 61 -23.54 -1.09 -1.55
C TYR A 61 -23.85 -0.98 -3.04
N LYS A 62 -23.48 0.15 -3.65
CA LYS A 62 -23.51 0.29 -5.10
C LYS A 62 -22.42 -0.61 -5.71
N PRO A 63 -22.72 -1.38 -6.76
CA PRO A 63 -21.69 -2.12 -7.50
C PRO A 63 -20.59 -1.18 -8.00
N TYR A 64 -19.36 -1.70 -8.04
CA TYR A 64 -18.22 -0.94 -8.51
C TYR A 64 -18.28 -0.73 -10.02
N ASN A 65 -18.01 0.50 -10.46
CA ASN A 65 -18.10 0.91 -11.87
C ASN A 65 -16.77 0.84 -12.63
N LYS A 66 -15.70 0.28 -12.03
CA LYS A 66 -14.37 0.20 -12.63
C LYS A 66 -13.72 -1.15 -12.35
N ASN A 67 -12.66 -1.50 -13.08
CA ASN A 67 -11.97 -2.77 -12.87
C ASN A 67 -11.23 -2.77 -11.52
N TYR A 68 -11.33 -3.85 -10.74
CA TYR A 68 -10.62 -4.02 -9.48
C TYR A 68 -9.10 -3.74 -9.57
N ASN A 69 -8.46 -4.19 -10.65
CA ASN A 69 -7.02 -3.97 -10.89
C ASN A 69 -6.63 -2.49 -11.03
N THR A 70 -7.61 -1.61 -11.25
CA THR A 70 -7.42 -0.16 -11.40
C THR A 70 -7.73 0.63 -10.12
N PHE A 71 -8.09 -0.04 -9.02
CA PHE A 71 -8.38 0.64 -7.75
C PHE A 71 -7.16 1.40 -7.25
N HIS A 72 -7.34 2.60 -6.76
CA HIS A 72 -6.31 3.36 -6.07
C HIS A 72 -6.09 2.80 -4.67
N PHE A 73 -4.95 3.12 -4.08
CA PHE A 73 -4.58 2.62 -2.77
C PHE A 73 -5.62 2.90 -1.68
N HIS A 74 -6.14 4.13 -1.61
CA HIS A 74 -7.16 4.50 -0.62
C HIS A 74 -8.47 3.70 -0.78
N GLU A 75 -8.78 3.22 -1.99
CA GLU A 75 -9.95 2.38 -2.23
C GLU A 75 -9.71 0.96 -1.73
N LEU A 76 -8.51 0.41 -1.93
CA LEU A 76 -8.11 -0.87 -1.32
C LEU A 76 -8.22 -0.80 0.20
N VAL A 77 -7.68 0.27 0.81
CA VAL A 77 -7.78 0.50 2.26
C VAL A 77 -9.24 0.61 2.71
N SER A 78 -10.07 1.33 1.95
CA SER A 78 -11.51 1.47 2.26
C SER A 78 -12.26 0.12 2.20
N MET A 79 -11.89 -0.76 1.26
CA MET A 79 -12.49 -2.10 1.17
C MET A 79 -12.23 -2.93 2.43
N LEU A 80 -11.02 -2.87 3.01
CA LEU A 80 -10.69 -3.59 4.24
C LEU A 80 -11.61 -3.24 5.41
N ARG A 81 -12.17 -2.02 5.43
CA ARG A 81 -13.14 -1.59 6.45
C ARG A 81 -14.60 -1.78 6.03
N GLY A 82 -14.86 -1.84 4.73
CA GLY A 82 -16.21 -1.93 4.17
C GLY A 82 -16.83 -3.33 4.25
N TYR A 83 -16.01 -4.39 4.33
CA TYR A 83 -16.49 -5.78 4.30
C TYR A 83 -16.19 -6.54 5.59
N PRO A 84 -17.17 -7.27 6.16
CA PRO A 84 -16.99 -8.06 7.38
C PRO A 84 -15.96 -9.18 7.29
N CYS A 85 -15.70 -9.72 6.08
CA CYS A 85 -14.72 -10.80 5.88
C CYS A 85 -13.28 -10.39 6.19
N PHE A 86 -13.01 -9.10 6.37
CA PHE A 86 -11.72 -8.57 6.82
C PHE A 86 -11.64 -8.35 8.33
N VAL A 87 -12.51 -9.00 9.13
CA VAL A 87 -12.54 -8.94 10.60
C VAL A 87 -11.18 -9.11 11.28
N GLU A 88 -10.27 -9.88 10.67
CA GLU A 88 -8.92 -10.10 11.22
C GLU A 88 -7.96 -8.93 10.95
N THR A 89 -8.35 -7.98 10.09
CA THR A 89 -7.61 -6.73 9.91
C THR A 89 -7.93 -5.84 11.10
N THR A 90 -7.00 -5.79 12.06
CA THR A 90 -7.20 -4.99 13.26
C THR A 90 -7.36 -3.50 12.94
N ASP A 91 -8.07 -2.77 13.80
CA ASP A 91 -8.22 -1.32 13.69
C ASP A 91 -6.86 -0.61 13.61
N THR A 92 -5.83 -1.16 14.29
CA THR A 92 -4.46 -0.68 14.24
C THR A 92 -3.89 -0.75 12.82
N ILE A 93 -3.99 -1.90 12.13
CA ILE A 93 -3.49 -2.04 10.76
C ILE A 93 -4.20 -1.06 9.83
N TYR A 94 -5.54 -0.98 9.93
CA TYR A 94 -6.32 -0.08 9.11
C TYR A 94 -5.91 1.39 9.32
N TYR A 95 -5.75 1.79 10.58
CA TYR A 95 -5.32 3.14 10.92
C TYR A 95 -3.95 3.44 10.30
N GLU A 96 -2.97 2.55 10.47
CA GLU A 96 -1.64 2.74 9.92
C GLU A 96 -1.62 2.78 8.38
N LEU A 97 -2.37 1.88 7.72
CA LEU A 97 -2.55 1.90 6.26
C LEU A 97 -3.17 3.21 5.76
N THR A 98 -4.10 3.78 6.52
CA THR A 98 -4.70 5.07 6.16
C THR A 98 -3.65 6.19 6.23
N GLN A 99 -2.73 6.15 7.19
CA GLN A 99 -1.65 7.14 7.29
C GLN A 99 -0.65 7.06 6.12
N THR A 100 -0.52 5.92 5.45
CA THR A 100 0.40 5.77 4.31
C THR A 100 -0.18 6.23 2.97
N VAL A 101 -1.47 6.61 2.91
CA VAL A 101 -2.11 7.10 1.67
C VAL A 101 -1.39 8.34 1.12
N GLU A 102 -1.08 9.30 1.97
CA GLU A 102 -0.35 10.51 1.56
C GLU A 102 1.10 10.21 1.16
N ILE A 103 1.77 9.30 1.88
CA ILE A 103 3.14 8.86 1.55
C ILE A 103 3.18 8.23 0.16
N ARG A 104 2.22 7.33 -0.12
CA ARG A 104 2.07 6.70 -1.42
C ARG A 104 1.82 7.73 -2.52
N ASN A 105 0.98 8.73 -2.27
CA ASN A 105 0.72 9.80 -3.25
C ASN A 105 2.00 10.60 -3.55
N LYS A 106 2.77 10.96 -2.52
CA LYS A 106 4.08 11.61 -2.70
C LYS A 106 5.00 10.78 -3.58
N VAL A 107 5.17 9.49 -3.25
CA VAL A 107 6.01 8.55 -4.01
C VAL A 107 5.55 8.45 -5.47
N ALA A 108 4.25 8.31 -5.73
CA ALA A 108 3.68 8.22 -7.08
C ALA A 108 3.89 9.50 -7.91
N HIS A 109 3.99 10.66 -7.25
CA HIS A 109 4.25 11.95 -7.86
C HIS A 109 5.72 12.38 -7.79
N SER A 110 6.63 11.46 -7.44
CA SER A 110 8.06 11.72 -7.30
C SER A 110 8.38 12.90 -6.36
N GLN A 111 7.57 13.06 -5.31
CA GLN A 111 7.80 14.02 -4.24
C GLN A 111 8.61 13.39 -3.13
N ASP A 112 9.51 14.15 -2.53
CA ASP A 112 10.32 13.69 -1.40
C ASP A 112 9.44 13.31 -0.21
N ILE A 113 9.83 12.22 0.45
CA ILE A 113 9.28 11.84 1.75
C ILE A 113 10.33 12.08 2.84
N SER A 114 9.86 12.37 4.05
CA SER A 114 10.73 12.53 5.21
C SER A 114 11.17 11.20 5.81
N ASP A 115 12.23 11.20 6.61
CA ASP A 115 12.66 10.02 7.37
C ASP A 115 11.54 9.45 8.26
N LYS A 116 10.70 10.31 8.83
CA LYS A 116 9.54 9.90 9.64
C LYS A 116 8.51 9.12 8.82
N GLU A 117 8.27 9.58 7.59
CA GLU A 117 7.39 8.90 6.64
C GLU A 117 7.99 7.57 6.19
N MET A 118 9.31 7.51 5.95
CA MET A 118 10.00 6.25 5.66
C MET A 118 9.86 5.24 6.82
N VAL A 119 10.09 5.66 8.06
CA VAL A 119 9.93 4.79 9.24
C VAL A 119 8.49 4.28 9.38
N LEU A 120 7.50 5.15 9.16
CA LEU A 120 6.10 4.72 9.14
C LEU A 120 5.85 3.70 8.03
N LEU A 121 6.33 3.96 6.81
CA LEU A 121 6.16 3.08 5.66
C LEU A 121 6.79 1.70 5.88
N GLN A 122 7.99 1.64 6.44
CA GLN A 122 8.67 0.39 6.81
C GLN A 122 7.89 -0.39 7.88
N ARG A 123 7.34 0.30 8.89
CA ARG A 123 6.51 -0.34 9.92
C ARG A 123 5.24 -0.95 9.34
N VAL A 124 4.51 -0.17 8.53
CA VAL A 124 3.30 -0.65 7.86
C VAL A 124 3.61 -1.81 6.92
N HIS A 125 4.69 -1.71 6.14
CA HIS A 125 5.15 -2.79 5.27
C HIS A 125 5.36 -4.09 6.05
N LYS A 126 6.13 -4.04 7.14
CA LYS A 126 6.35 -5.19 8.01
C LYS A 126 5.04 -5.79 8.52
N MET A 127 4.13 -4.96 9.03
CA MET A 127 2.83 -5.40 9.52
C MET A 127 2.00 -6.09 8.43
N VAL A 128 1.96 -5.51 7.23
CA VAL A 128 1.24 -6.09 6.09
C VAL A 128 1.87 -7.42 5.68
N MET A 129 3.20 -7.49 5.52
CA MET A 129 3.86 -8.73 5.11
C MET A 129 3.67 -9.85 6.14
N GLU A 130 3.79 -9.55 7.43
CA GLU A 130 3.60 -10.56 8.48
C GLU A 130 2.13 -11.00 8.60
N GLN A 131 1.18 -10.08 8.59
CA GLN A 131 -0.20 -10.39 8.92
C GLN A 131 -1.05 -10.78 7.71
N VAL A 132 -0.67 -10.33 6.51
CA VAL A 132 -1.44 -10.56 5.28
C VAL A 132 -0.82 -11.70 4.48
N LEU A 133 0.50 -11.74 4.31
CA LEU A 133 1.15 -12.73 3.45
C LEU A 133 1.09 -14.15 4.03
N LEU A 134 1.18 -14.29 5.37
CA LEU A 134 0.98 -15.57 6.04
C LEU A 134 -0.41 -16.15 5.74
N LYS A 135 -1.43 -15.30 5.62
CA LYS A 135 -2.81 -15.71 5.36
C LYS A 135 -3.07 -16.11 3.90
N LEU A 136 -2.27 -15.60 2.95
CA LEU A 136 -2.32 -16.06 1.55
C LEU A 136 -1.73 -17.47 1.38
N SER A 137 -0.95 -17.94 2.36
CA SER A 137 -0.24 -19.23 2.30
C SER A 137 -0.99 -20.36 3.02
N THR A 138 -2.18 -20.07 3.58
CA THR A 138 -3.00 -21.01 4.36
C THR A 138 -4.31 -21.29 3.64
#